data_AF-A0A9X3S491-F1
#
_entry.id   AF-A0A9X3S491-F1
#
_cell.length_a   1.000
_cell.length_b   1.000
_cell.length_c   1.000
_cell.angle_alpha   90.00
_cell.angle_beta   90.00
_cell.angle_gamma   90.00
#
_symmetry.space_group_name_H-M   'P 1'
#
loop_
_entity.id
_entity.type
_entity.pdbx_description
1 polymer ?
#
loop_
_entity_poly.entity_id
_entity_poly.type
_entity_poly.pdbx_seq_one_letter_code
_entity_poly.pdbx_strand_id
1 'polypeptide(L)'
;MRRLVILLAAGLVVSACGETPRPATEPRVKLKLEAPNSGGTTRDDHISIHGTVTPADATVEVMGTAASVSAGEFTADVDLQPGGNVIDVTASSPGRRPAADALRYVRDMRVDVPNVLGRSPDDATAAVRATGLTPVIQDDTNWLDRLLGSPTVCSVSPPAGTAVAKGTKVTLRTANTC
;
A
#
# COMPACT_ATOMS: atom_id res chain seq x y z
N MET A 1 -66.23 55.50 -3.53
CA MET A 1 -64.96 55.97 -4.13
C MET A 1 -63.81 55.33 -3.36
N ARG A 2 -62.86 54.67 -4.06
CA ARG A 2 -61.44 54.38 -3.68
C ARG A 2 -61.18 53.70 -2.31
N ARG A 3 -60.38 52.66 -2.13
CA ARG A 3 -59.39 51.91 -2.93
C ARG A 3 -59.03 50.65 -2.12
N LEU A 4 -58.86 49.53 -2.83
CA LEU A 4 -58.01 48.38 -2.45
C LEU A 4 -56.63 48.86 -1.94
N VAL A 5 -56.12 48.26 -0.86
CA VAL A 5 -54.74 47.70 -0.79
C VAL A 5 -54.74 46.54 0.22
N ILE A 6 -54.58 45.33 -0.29
CA ILE A 6 -54.19 44.12 0.44
C ILE A 6 -52.66 44.14 0.49
N LEU A 7 -52.05 43.99 1.68
CA LEU A 7 -50.63 43.72 1.81
C LEU A 7 -50.41 42.61 2.85
N LEU A 8 -49.87 41.51 2.33
CA LEU A 8 -49.36 40.32 3.02
C LEU A 8 -48.22 40.68 3.99
N ALA A 9 -48.18 40.00 5.14
CA ALA A 9 -46.93 39.52 5.73
C ALA A 9 -47.24 38.34 6.68
N ALA A 10 -46.91 37.13 6.22
CA ALA A 10 -47.04 35.89 6.96
C ALA A 10 -45.90 35.76 7.99
N GLY A 11 -46.25 35.60 9.26
CA GLY A 11 -45.33 35.25 10.34
C GLY A 11 -45.63 33.86 10.87
N LEU A 12 -45.10 32.82 10.22
CA LEU A 12 -45.10 31.45 10.71
C LEU A 12 -43.68 31.11 11.15
N VAL A 13 -43.39 31.33 12.44
CA VAL A 13 -42.18 30.82 13.08
C VAL A 13 -42.47 29.36 13.43
N VAL A 14 -42.10 28.45 12.54
CA VAL A 14 -42.11 27.01 12.87
C VAL A 14 -40.87 26.75 13.72
N SER A 15 -41.08 26.68 15.03
CA SER A 15 -40.15 26.07 15.98
C SER A 15 -40.03 24.58 15.66
N ALA A 16 -39.05 24.20 14.84
CA ALA A 16 -38.65 22.81 14.68
C ALA A 16 -37.89 22.37 15.95
N CYS A 17 -38.66 22.01 16.98
CA CYS A 17 -38.16 21.32 18.17
C CYS A 17 -37.49 20.00 17.78
N GLY A 18 -36.39 19.68 18.46
CA GLY A 18 -35.53 18.54 18.18
C GLY A 18 -36.26 17.21 18.02
N GLU A 19 -36.14 16.63 16.84
CA GLU A 19 -36.42 15.23 16.59
C GLU A 19 -35.35 14.41 17.36
N THR A 20 -35.73 13.78 18.47
CA THR A 20 -34.89 12.78 19.12
C THR A 20 -34.48 11.72 18.08
N PRO A 21 -33.18 11.42 17.90
CA PRO A 21 -32.74 10.44 16.92
C PRO A 21 -33.46 9.10 17.15
N ARG A 22 -34.38 8.74 16.24
CA ARG A 22 -35.07 7.45 16.29
C ARG A 22 -33.99 6.35 16.20
N PRO A 23 -33.93 5.40 17.15
CA PRO A 23 -32.98 4.31 17.09
C PRO A 23 -33.11 3.61 15.73
N ALA A 24 -31.98 3.36 15.08
CA ALA A 24 -31.90 2.59 13.85
C ALA A 24 -32.38 1.16 14.11
N THR A 25 -33.65 0.87 13.82
CA THR A 25 -34.27 -0.44 14.03
C THR A 25 -33.85 -1.48 12.99
N GLU A 26 -33.21 -1.05 11.90
CA GLU A 26 -32.81 -1.93 10.81
C GLU A 26 -31.60 -2.79 11.19
N PRO A 27 -31.63 -4.10 10.88
CA PRO A 27 -30.46 -4.96 11.03
C PRO A 27 -29.28 -4.39 10.24
N ARG A 28 -28.07 -4.46 10.82
CA ARG A 28 -26.83 -4.08 10.14
C ARG A 28 -26.19 -5.30 9.48
N VAL A 29 -25.53 -5.08 8.35
CA VAL A 29 -24.54 -6.04 7.84
C VAL A 29 -23.41 -6.15 8.87
N LYS A 30 -22.90 -7.36 9.09
CA LYS A 30 -21.67 -7.57 9.87
C LYS A 30 -20.57 -7.88 8.88
N LEU A 31 -19.52 -7.07 8.92
CA LEU A 31 -18.31 -7.24 8.12
C LEU A 31 -17.15 -7.47 9.09
N LYS A 32 -16.28 -8.43 8.79
CA LYS A 32 -15.06 -8.69 9.55
C LYS A 32 -13.92 -8.99 8.58
N LEU A 33 -12.88 -8.16 8.62
CA LEU A 33 -11.62 -8.43 7.97
C LEU A 33 -10.81 -9.44 8.79
N GLU A 34 -10.29 -10.49 8.14
CA GLU A 34 -9.53 -11.55 8.79
C GLU A 34 -8.05 -11.53 8.39
N ALA A 35 -7.77 -11.26 7.11
CA ALA A 35 -6.42 -11.08 6.62
C ALA A 35 -6.37 -10.14 5.41
N PRO A 36 -5.25 -9.45 5.19
CA PRO A 36 -4.16 -9.26 6.14
C PRO A 36 -4.56 -8.26 7.24
N ASN A 37 -3.77 -8.20 8.32
CA ASN A 37 -3.98 -7.23 9.38
C ASN A 37 -3.67 -5.79 8.92
N SER A 38 -4.41 -4.83 9.46
CA SER A 38 -4.18 -3.39 9.20
C SER A 38 -2.83 -2.94 9.76
N GLY A 39 -2.15 -2.07 9.02
CA GLY A 39 -0.81 -1.58 9.35
C GLY A 39 0.33 -2.44 8.79
N GLY A 40 0.02 -3.45 7.98
CA GLY A 40 1.04 -4.31 7.36
C GLY A 40 1.91 -3.60 6.31
N THR A 41 3.03 -4.23 5.98
CA THR A 41 3.94 -3.80 4.92
C THR A 41 4.30 -5.00 4.05
N THR A 42 4.32 -4.82 2.73
CA THR A 42 4.80 -5.82 1.75
C THR A 42 5.67 -5.16 0.70
N ARG A 43 6.41 -5.96 -0.06
CA ARG A 43 7.11 -5.54 -1.28
C ARG A 43 6.36 -5.95 -2.55
N ASP A 44 5.39 -6.86 -2.41
CA ASP A 44 4.53 -7.30 -3.50
C ASP A 44 3.69 -6.12 -4.03
N ASP A 45 3.30 -6.22 -5.29
CA ASP A 45 2.47 -5.21 -5.95
C ASP A 45 0.97 -5.41 -5.74
N HIS A 46 0.57 -6.50 -5.10
CA HIS A 46 -0.81 -6.79 -4.74
C HIS A 46 -0.88 -7.51 -3.38
N ILE A 47 -2.06 -7.52 -2.78
CA ILE A 47 -2.39 -8.33 -1.61
C ILE A 47 -3.74 -9.01 -1.77
N SER A 48 -3.90 -10.19 -1.18
CA SER A 48 -5.19 -10.88 -1.11
C SER A 48 -5.85 -10.60 0.24
N ILE A 49 -7.06 -10.06 0.20
CA ILE A 49 -7.89 -9.73 1.36
C ILE A 49 -8.90 -10.84 1.55
N HIS A 50 -9.03 -11.28 2.80
CA HIS A 50 -9.96 -12.31 3.24
C HIS A 50 -10.78 -11.80 4.42
N GLY A 51 -12.06 -12.14 4.45
CA GLY A 51 -12.90 -11.84 5.58
C GLY A 51 -14.24 -12.56 5.54
N THR A 52 -15.09 -12.22 6.50
CA THR A 52 -16.45 -12.73 6.60
C THR A 52 -17.48 -11.62 6.55
N VAL A 53 -18.64 -11.94 5.99
CA VAL A 53 -19.79 -11.07 5.88
C VAL A 53 -21.07 -11.79 6.33
N THR A 54 -21.96 -11.09 7.01
CA THR A 54 -23.28 -11.57 7.38
C THR A 54 -24.34 -10.53 7.04
N PRO A 55 -25.40 -10.89 6.31
CA PRO A 55 -25.76 -12.23 5.85
C PRO A 55 -24.85 -12.77 4.74
N ALA A 56 -24.89 -14.09 4.49
CA ALA A 56 -24.00 -14.77 3.56
C ALA A 56 -24.23 -14.41 2.07
N ASP A 57 -25.36 -13.79 1.77
CA ASP A 57 -25.76 -13.25 0.46
C ASP A 57 -25.44 -11.76 0.29
N ALA A 58 -24.77 -11.13 1.27
CA ALA A 58 -24.36 -9.74 1.18
C ALA A 58 -23.31 -9.56 0.06
N THR A 59 -23.37 -8.43 -0.63
CA THR A 59 -22.34 -8.02 -1.57
C THR A 59 -21.22 -7.34 -0.82
N VAL A 60 -19.98 -7.56 -1.25
CA VAL A 60 -18.78 -6.88 -0.73
C VAL A 60 -18.08 -6.20 -1.89
N GLU A 61 -17.72 -4.94 -1.70
CA GLU A 61 -16.90 -4.15 -2.61
C GLU A 61 -15.60 -3.77 -1.91
N VAL A 62 -14.49 -4.01 -2.59
CA VAL A 62 -13.15 -3.63 -2.15
C VAL A 62 -12.64 -2.60 -3.14
N MET A 63 -12.36 -1.39 -2.67
CA MET A 63 -12.03 -0.23 -3.53
C MET A 63 -13.08 0.03 -4.63
N GLY A 64 -14.36 -0.22 -4.31
CA GLY A 64 -15.48 -0.10 -5.26
C GLY A 64 -15.55 -1.21 -6.31
N THR A 65 -14.69 -2.22 -6.24
CA THR A 65 -14.75 -3.42 -7.11
C THR A 65 -15.40 -4.57 -6.35
N ALA A 66 -16.34 -5.27 -6.98
CA ALA A 66 -17.01 -6.41 -6.37
C ALA A 66 -16.02 -7.52 -6.02
N ALA A 67 -16.02 -7.95 -4.76
CA ALA A 67 -15.24 -9.07 -4.25
C ALA A 67 -15.95 -10.41 -4.54
N SER A 68 -15.18 -11.50 -4.52
CA SER A 68 -15.76 -12.84 -4.60
C SER A 68 -16.34 -13.21 -3.24
N VAL A 69 -17.66 -13.42 -3.16
CA VAL A 69 -18.35 -13.82 -1.91
C VAL A 69 -18.94 -15.22 -2.08
N SER A 70 -18.65 -16.12 -1.14
CA SER A 70 -19.18 -17.48 -1.11
C SER A 70 -19.43 -17.91 0.33
N ALA A 71 -20.66 -18.37 0.63
CA ALA A 71 -21.05 -18.86 1.96
C ALA A 71 -20.74 -17.88 3.13
N GLY A 72 -20.75 -16.57 2.86
CA GLY A 72 -20.43 -15.54 3.86
C GLY A 72 -18.94 -15.31 4.09
N GLU A 73 -18.06 -15.96 3.33
CA GLU A 73 -16.65 -15.62 3.22
C GLU A 73 -16.43 -14.78 1.96
N PHE A 74 -15.54 -13.81 2.02
CA PHE A 74 -15.18 -13.03 0.85
C PHE A 74 -13.66 -12.98 0.64
N THR A 75 -13.28 -12.91 -0.64
CA THR A 75 -11.90 -12.73 -1.08
C THR A 75 -11.80 -11.66 -2.16
N ALA A 76 -10.73 -10.86 -2.11
CA ALA A 76 -10.43 -9.85 -3.12
C ALA A 76 -8.92 -9.64 -3.24
N ASP A 77 -8.40 -9.64 -4.46
CA ASP A 77 -7.04 -9.21 -4.74
C ASP A 77 -7.01 -7.71 -5.04
N VAL A 78 -6.08 -7.00 -4.40
CA VAL A 78 -5.96 -5.54 -4.48
C VAL A 78 -4.56 -5.16 -4.91
N ASP A 79 -4.44 -4.46 -6.03
CA ASP A 79 -3.20 -3.86 -6.49
C ASP A 79 -2.80 -2.67 -5.59
N LEU A 80 -1.56 -2.69 -5.11
CA LEU A 80 -0.98 -1.69 -4.24
C LEU A 80 -0.15 -0.66 -5.03
N GLN A 81 -0.41 0.61 -4.76
CA GLN A 81 0.44 1.70 -5.19
C GLN A 81 1.71 1.78 -4.33
N PRO A 82 2.83 2.32 -4.86
CA PRO A 82 4.00 2.65 -4.07
C PRO A 82 3.67 3.46 -2.80
N GLY A 83 4.16 3.03 -1.65
CA GLY A 83 3.94 3.72 -0.38
C GLY A 83 2.64 3.31 0.33
N GLY A 84 2.02 4.26 1.03
CA GLY A 84 0.84 4.00 1.84
C GLY A 84 -0.44 3.89 1.01
N ASN A 85 -1.19 2.82 1.23
CA ASN A 85 -2.49 2.54 0.63
C ASN A 85 -3.56 2.52 1.73
N VAL A 86 -4.74 3.05 1.41
CA VAL A 86 -5.95 2.90 2.22
C VAL A 86 -6.95 2.13 1.37
N ILE A 87 -7.38 0.98 1.88
CA ILE A 87 -8.22 0.05 1.17
C ILE A 87 -9.58 0.04 1.86
N ASP A 88 -10.58 0.59 1.19
CA ASP A 88 -11.95 0.63 1.68
C ASP A 88 -12.68 -0.67 1.33
N VAL A 89 -13.39 -1.23 2.30
CA VAL A 89 -14.18 -2.45 2.16
C VAL A 89 -15.58 -2.15 2.64
N THR A 90 -16.53 -2.16 1.70
CA THR A 90 -17.94 -1.91 1.99
C THR A 90 -18.74 -3.17 1.73
N ALA A 91 -19.66 -3.49 2.65
CA ALA A 91 -20.57 -4.61 2.52
C ALA A 91 -22.02 -4.14 2.62
N SER A 92 -22.87 -4.64 1.72
CA SER A 92 -24.26 -4.22 1.59
C SER A 92 -25.20 -5.41 1.39
N SER A 93 -26.44 -5.29 1.85
CA SER A 93 -27.48 -6.30 1.66
C SER A 93 -28.86 -5.61 1.69
N PRO A 94 -29.82 -6.02 0.84
CA PRO A 94 -31.13 -5.38 0.77
C PRO A 94 -31.85 -5.32 2.12
N GLY A 95 -32.42 -4.14 2.44
CA GLY A 95 -33.14 -3.91 3.70
C GLY A 95 -32.28 -3.89 4.96
N ARG A 96 -30.95 -3.83 4.82
CA ARG A 96 -29.98 -3.72 5.92
C ARG A 96 -29.13 -2.48 5.76
N ARG A 97 -28.66 -1.95 6.90
CA ARG A 97 -27.66 -0.88 6.87
C ARG A 97 -26.30 -1.45 6.47
N PRO A 98 -25.58 -0.81 5.54
CA PRO A 98 -24.27 -1.26 5.11
C PRO A 98 -23.26 -1.18 6.25
N ALA A 99 -22.21 -1.99 6.13
CA ALA A 99 -21.02 -1.93 6.98
C ALA A 99 -19.83 -1.54 6.12
N ALA A 100 -18.92 -0.75 6.69
CA ALA A 100 -17.67 -0.40 6.05
C ALA A 100 -16.53 -0.62 7.03
N ASP A 101 -15.39 -1.03 6.51
CA ASP A 101 -14.13 -1.15 7.23
C ASP A 101 -12.99 -0.72 6.31
N ALA A 102 -11.85 -0.32 6.88
CA ALA A 102 -10.72 0.16 6.12
C ALA A 102 -9.41 -0.46 6.59
N LEU A 103 -8.65 -0.98 5.63
CA LEU A 103 -7.33 -1.54 5.83
C LEU A 103 -6.26 -0.52 5.40
N ARG A 104 -5.26 -0.31 6.25
CA ARG A 104 -4.05 0.45 5.88
C ARG A 104 -2.94 -0.52 5.56
N TYR A 105 -2.26 -0.33 4.44
CA TYR A 105 -1.16 -1.19 4.03
C TYR A 105 -0.06 -0.38 3.35
N VAL A 106 1.20 -0.74 3.55
CA VAL A 106 2.34 -0.05 2.93
C VAL A 106 3.01 -0.97 1.93
N ARG A 107 3.19 -0.49 0.70
CA ARG A 107 4.07 -1.12 -0.27
C ARG A 107 5.46 -0.51 -0.16
N ASP A 108 6.39 -1.25 0.40
CA ASP A 108 7.79 -0.88 0.49
C ASP A 108 8.50 -1.06 -0.86
N MET A 109 8.96 0.05 -1.42
CA MET A 109 9.66 0.08 -2.71
C MET A 109 11.18 -0.06 -2.58
N ARG A 110 11.69 -0.22 -1.36
CA ARG A 110 13.12 -0.45 -1.14
C ARG A 110 13.54 -1.78 -1.71
N VAL A 111 14.79 -1.82 -2.17
CA VAL A 111 15.46 -3.00 -2.71
C VAL A 111 16.64 -3.33 -1.81
N ASP A 112 16.94 -4.61 -1.68
CA ASP A 112 18.08 -5.04 -0.87
C ASP A 112 19.37 -4.90 -1.67
N VAL A 113 20.42 -4.42 -1.01
CA VAL A 113 21.75 -4.40 -1.60
C VAL A 113 22.21 -5.85 -1.85
N PRO A 114 22.55 -6.22 -3.09
CA PRO A 114 22.97 -7.59 -3.40
C PRO A 114 24.34 -7.90 -2.81
N ASN A 115 24.56 -9.17 -2.44
CA ASN A 115 25.89 -9.62 -2.05
C ASN A 115 26.75 -9.89 -3.30
N VAL A 116 27.77 -9.05 -3.49
CA VAL A 116 28.69 -9.10 -4.63
C VAL A 116 30.16 -9.23 -4.20
N LEU A 117 30.42 -9.57 -2.94
CA LEU A 117 31.78 -9.78 -2.43
C LEU A 117 32.50 -10.90 -3.20
N GLY A 118 33.78 -10.67 -3.52
CA GLY A 118 34.62 -11.59 -4.28
C GLY A 118 34.29 -11.70 -5.77
N ARG A 119 33.26 -10.99 -6.27
CA ARG A 119 32.96 -10.93 -7.71
C ARG A 119 33.89 -9.97 -8.43
N SER A 120 33.99 -10.13 -9.75
CA SER A 120 34.64 -9.14 -10.61
C SER A 120 33.88 -7.79 -10.56
N PRO A 121 34.55 -6.65 -10.81
CA PRO A 121 33.91 -5.34 -10.82
C PRO A 121 32.76 -5.26 -11.82
N ASP A 122 32.89 -5.93 -12.96
CA ASP A 122 31.88 -5.96 -14.02
C ASP A 122 30.65 -6.77 -13.60
N ASP A 123 30.84 -7.99 -13.06
CA ASP A 123 29.75 -8.83 -12.57
C ASP A 123 29.03 -8.18 -11.38
N ALA A 124 29.79 -7.54 -10.49
CA ALA A 124 29.24 -6.81 -9.35
C ALA A 124 28.44 -5.59 -9.81
N THR A 125 28.94 -4.83 -10.79
CA THR A 125 28.24 -3.69 -11.40
C THR A 125 26.94 -4.14 -12.05
N ALA A 126 26.95 -5.25 -12.80
CA ALA A 126 25.77 -5.81 -13.43
C ALA A 126 24.74 -6.25 -12.37
N ALA A 127 25.17 -6.97 -11.33
CA ALA A 127 24.29 -7.41 -10.24
C ALA A 127 23.64 -6.24 -9.48
N VAL A 128 24.41 -5.18 -9.17
CA VAL A 128 23.86 -3.98 -8.52
C VAL A 128 22.86 -3.27 -9.44
N ARG A 129 23.16 -3.08 -10.72
CA ARG A 129 22.22 -2.47 -11.69
C ARG A 129 20.94 -3.28 -11.85
N ALA A 130 21.03 -4.61 -11.84
CA ALA A 130 19.87 -5.50 -11.96
C ALA A 130 18.86 -5.31 -10.81
N THR A 131 19.32 -4.91 -9.62
CA THR A 131 18.45 -4.58 -8.49
C THR A 131 17.84 -3.16 -8.55
N GLY A 132 18.17 -2.38 -9.59
CA GLY A 132 17.74 -0.98 -9.71
C GLY A 132 18.56 -0.01 -8.85
N LEU A 133 19.76 -0.41 -8.42
CA LEU A 133 20.71 0.41 -7.69
C LEU A 133 21.79 0.99 -8.61
N THR A 134 22.48 2.01 -8.13
CA THR A 134 23.52 2.71 -8.91
C THR A 134 24.91 2.29 -8.39
N PRO A 135 25.67 1.45 -9.11
CA PRO A 135 27.01 1.08 -8.67
C PRO A 135 28.00 2.24 -8.83
N VAL A 136 28.89 2.39 -7.86
CA VAL A 136 30.04 3.31 -7.86
C VAL A 136 31.29 2.51 -7.55
N ILE A 137 32.18 2.34 -8.54
CA ILE A 137 33.45 1.63 -8.33
C ILE A 137 34.44 2.58 -7.65
N GLN A 138 35.02 2.14 -6.55
CA GLN A 138 36.22 2.70 -5.94
C GLN A 138 37.34 1.69 -6.12
N ASP A 139 38.17 1.97 -7.12
CA ASP A 139 39.31 1.12 -7.45
C ASP A 139 40.55 1.63 -6.69
N ASP A 140 41.05 0.82 -5.77
CA ASP A 140 42.27 1.13 -5.02
C ASP A 140 43.52 0.49 -5.64
N THR A 141 43.40 -0.14 -6.81
CA THR A 141 44.55 -0.77 -7.47
C THR A 141 45.39 0.23 -8.25
N ASN A 142 46.71 0.10 -8.11
CA ASN A 142 47.63 0.82 -8.98
C ASN A 142 47.67 0.18 -10.38
N TRP A 143 48.34 0.84 -11.33
CA TRP A 143 48.42 0.35 -12.71
C TRP A 143 49.19 -0.97 -12.84
N LEU A 144 50.15 -1.23 -11.94
CA LEU A 144 50.95 -2.46 -11.95
C LEU A 144 50.13 -3.64 -11.46
N ASP A 145 49.34 -3.44 -10.40
CA ASP A 145 48.45 -4.44 -9.82
C ASP A 145 47.40 -4.88 -10.84
N ARG A 146 46.82 -3.95 -11.62
CA ARG A 146 45.88 -4.29 -12.70
C ARG A 146 46.49 -5.14 -13.81
N LEU A 147 47.79 -5.04 -14.02
CA LEU A 147 48.50 -5.87 -15.01
C LEU A 147 48.80 -7.27 -14.46
N LEU A 148 48.97 -7.39 -13.14
CA LEU A 148 49.39 -8.61 -12.45
C LEU A 148 48.23 -9.45 -11.90
N GLY A 149 47.00 -8.92 -11.89
CA GLY A 149 45.84 -9.64 -11.38
C GLY A 149 44.51 -9.00 -11.76
N SER A 150 43.44 -9.76 -11.50
CA SER A 150 42.07 -9.29 -11.68
C SER A 150 41.53 -8.77 -10.35
N PRO A 151 41.16 -7.49 -10.24
CA PRO A 151 40.58 -6.97 -9.01
C PRO A 151 39.25 -7.66 -8.71
N THR A 152 38.93 -7.80 -7.43
CA THR A 152 37.64 -8.30 -6.94
C THR A 152 37.03 -7.32 -5.96
N VAL A 153 35.72 -7.42 -5.74
CA VAL A 153 35.03 -6.57 -4.76
C VAL A 153 35.36 -7.02 -3.34
N CYS A 154 36.07 -6.18 -2.59
CA CYS A 154 36.45 -6.43 -1.20
C CYS A 154 35.43 -5.89 -0.19
N SER A 155 34.70 -4.82 -0.55
CA SER A 155 33.64 -4.30 0.32
C SER A 155 32.54 -3.59 -0.47
N VAL A 156 31.35 -3.56 0.12
CA VAL A 156 30.14 -2.96 -0.44
C VAL A 156 29.56 -2.02 0.61
N SER A 157 29.25 -0.79 0.22
CA SER A 157 28.61 0.20 1.08
C SER A 157 27.40 0.84 0.38
N PRO A 158 26.19 0.78 0.95
CA PRO A 158 25.80 0.11 2.20
C PRO A 158 26.03 -1.42 2.17
N PRO A 159 26.11 -2.10 3.33
CA PRO A 159 26.40 -3.54 3.36
C PRO A 159 25.28 -4.36 2.71
N ALA A 160 25.64 -5.55 2.22
CA ALA A 160 24.68 -6.46 1.59
C ALA A 160 23.50 -6.78 2.53
N GLY A 161 22.29 -6.90 1.96
CA GLY A 161 21.05 -7.10 2.70
C GLY A 161 20.43 -5.82 3.26
N THR A 162 21.08 -4.67 3.15
CA THR A 162 20.48 -3.40 3.55
C THR A 162 19.37 -3.02 2.58
N ALA A 163 18.16 -2.76 3.10
CA ALA A 163 17.05 -2.24 2.31
C ALA A 163 17.25 -0.74 2.04
N VAL A 164 17.43 -0.35 0.78
CA VAL A 164 17.66 1.03 0.35
C VAL A 164 16.68 1.44 -0.75
N ALA A 165 16.49 2.74 -0.95
CA ALA A 165 15.64 3.22 -2.04
C ALA A 165 16.23 2.83 -3.41
N LYS A 166 15.38 2.60 -4.41
CA LYS A 166 15.83 2.44 -5.80
C LYS A 166 16.67 3.65 -6.23
N GLY A 167 17.67 3.41 -7.06
CA GLY A 167 18.63 4.42 -7.53
C GLY A 167 19.72 4.78 -6.52
N THR A 168 19.66 4.28 -5.28
CA THR A 168 20.70 4.53 -4.26
C THR A 168 22.06 4.13 -4.78
N LYS A 169 23.07 4.96 -4.48
CA LYS A 169 24.46 4.69 -4.84
C LYS A 169 25.03 3.60 -3.94
N VAL A 170 25.55 2.53 -4.54
CA VAL A 170 26.25 1.45 -3.85
C VAL A 170 27.71 1.51 -4.25
N THR A 171 28.56 1.81 -3.28
CA THR A 171 30.01 1.86 -3.47
C THR A 171 30.59 0.47 -3.39
N LEU A 172 31.30 0.06 -4.44
CA LEU A 172 32.04 -1.18 -4.53
C LEU A 172 33.53 -0.87 -4.47
N ARG A 173 34.18 -1.26 -3.39
CA ARG A 173 35.63 -1.13 -3.26
C ARG A 173 36.30 -2.35 -3.86
N THR A 174 37.20 -2.15 -4.81
CA THR A 174 37.87 -3.23 -5.54
C THR A 174 39.37 -3.23 -5.31
N ALA A 175 39.93 -4.42 -5.09
CA ALA A 175 41.37 -4.63 -4.99
C ALA A 175 41.74 -6.04 -5.47
N ASN A 176 43.02 -6.26 -5.80
CA ASN A 176 43.51 -7.60 -6.14
C ASN A 176 43.57 -8.53 -4.92
N THR A 177 43.67 -7.95 -3.72
CA THR A 177 43.64 -8.66 -2.45
C THR A 177 42.71 -7.94 -1.49
N CYS A 178 41.88 -8.75 -0.83
CA CYS A 178 41.05 -8.40 0.30
C CYS A 178 41.60 -9.20 1.50
#